data_AF-A0A1F2Q6C7-F1
#
_entry.id   AF-A0A1F2Q6C7-F1
#
_cell.length_a   1.000
_cell.length_b   1.000
_cell.length_c   1.000
_cell.angle_alpha   90.00
_cell.angle_beta   90.00
_cell.angle_gamma   90.00
#
_symmetry.space_group_name_H-M   'P 1'
#
loop_
_entity.id
_entity.type
_entity.pdbx_description
1 polymer ?
#
loop_
_entity_poly.entity_id
_entity_poly.type
_entity_poly.pdbx_seq_one_letter_code
_entity_poly.pdbx_strand_id
1 'polypeptide(L)'
;MRRVALAALAFTAAAWPCAAQEVLLDRYLEMAGVTLFASRTDPHAWYYLPDTPRVATSEAGLPDFSLVKYTTAAEPAGGSEGIGAARGGGVLHLLATYGVTPERLSRAEEALRSAPERKDDRILGPIGFRAGSFALVSSVVATGGSMTRRLVGTGPAPLLEGGKVAVSSELTPEGATFLWKSFEMANPDVSLAFSMEIEGYRTPYEAELVANWDRLHERHDASVRAKILWIGIDVKVFIDQCFSDGTIKLDVKGESAAMEPLLESAYAKVASLLFDPLPEPARTESEGAGGVLDSLLGAVKKRSPVDLFAGYQFTRQRLVGTARIRLAQQRAERLNILLTGNIGPLARRWGKDERFFRAISLEDPAFRQREVAISFDGDAAEFARVVNTLVVQLEKQHGDGTVTLREAMLDPRTLGEQGNRITFAYSNAGDADLQRWLRYRYRAVWSFRGGRQHDSGWQEADAFALSLRPPYAVRRVSFEGNGEVLAGAGVRSVLARLEWDFLGEQRTENITLRPPGWSKEQELVLPSDRPTFRITLTWHLAGGRTLRSGPREEEGEIVYVDELPEASDTPAAPATGGRS
;
A
#
# COMPACT_ATOMS: atom_id res chain seq x y z
N MET A 1 10.56 -82.40 -4.25
CA MET A 1 9.72 -81.18 -4.23
C MET A 1 10.58 -79.99 -4.63
N ARG A 2 10.18 -79.34 -5.73
CA ARG A 2 10.54 -78.04 -6.34
C ARG A 2 11.86 -77.34 -5.96
N ARG A 3 12.80 -77.34 -6.91
CA ARG A 3 13.84 -76.31 -7.09
C ARG A 3 13.19 -75.11 -7.78
N VAL A 4 13.22 -73.94 -7.17
CA VAL A 4 12.81 -72.67 -7.77
C VAL A 4 14.05 -72.02 -8.37
N ALA A 5 14.09 -71.91 -9.69
CA ALA A 5 15.10 -71.15 -10.42
C ALA A 5 14.67 -69.67 -10.46
N LEU A 6 15.49 -68.80 -9.90
CA LEU A 6 15.33 -67.35 -10.01
C LEU A 6 15.91 -66.91 -11.35
N ALA A 7 15.05 -66.58 -12.32
CA ALA A 7 15.47 -65.95 -13.57
C ALA A 7 15.66 -64.45 -13.34
N ALA A 8 16.92 -64.00 -13.32
CA ALA A 8 17.26 -62.58 -13.36
C ALA A 8 16.99 -62.04 -14.77
N LEU A 9 15.87 -61.34 -14.96
CA LEU A 9 15.63 -60.53 -16.15
C LEU A 9 16.54 -59.30 -16.07
N ALA A 10 17.63 -59.31 -16.82
CA ALA A 10 18.43 -58.12 -17.05
C ALA A 10 17.64 -57.16 -17.96
N PHE A 11 17.05 -56.12 -17.36
CA PHE A 11 16.53 -54.96 -18.09
C PHE A 11 17.73 -54.16 -18.60
N THR A 12 18.19 -54.46 -19.82
CA THR A 12 19.08 -53.57 -20.56
C THR A 12 18.29 -52.32 -20.91
N ALA A 13 18.43 -51.27 -20.09
CA ALA A 13 18.03 -49.92 -20.46
C ALA A 13 18.86 -49.51 -21.68
N ALA A 14 18.28 -49.66 -22.87
CA ALA A 14 18.79 -49.02 -24.07
C ALA A 14 18.69 -47.52 -23.82
N ALA A 15 19.80 -46.90 -23.42
CA ALA A 15 19.96 -45.46 -23.46
C ALA A 15 19.87 -45.06 -24.93
N TRP A 16 18.67 -44.71 -25.40
CA TRP A 16 18.53 -44.02 -26.67
C TRP A 16 19.33 -42.72 -26.56
N PRO A 17 20.26 -42.45 -27.47
CA PRO A 17 20.93 -41.17 -27.49
C PRO A 17 19.83 -40.13 -27.67
N CYS A 18 19.67 -39.27 -26.66
CA CYS A 18 18.91 -38.04 -26.79
C CYS A 18 19.70 -37.17 -27.78
N ALA A 19 19.50 -37.42 -29.07
CA ALA A 19 20.07 -36.59 -30.11
C ALA A 19 19.44 -35.20 -29.93
N ALA A 20 20.28 -34.18 -29.74
CA ALA A 20 19.83 -32.80 -29.72
C ALA A 20 19.00 -32.51 -30.98
N GLN A 21 17.90 -31.78 -30.86
CA GLN A 21 17.10 -31.38 -32.02
C GLN A 21 17.99 -30.55 -32.95
N GLU A 22 18.31 -31.08 -34.13
CA GLU A 22 19.08 -30.36 -35.14
C GLU A 22 18.12 -29.79 -36.18
N VAL A 23 17.80 -28.51 -36.03
CA VAL A 23 16.79 -27.81 -36.85
C VAL A 23 17.47 -26.96 -37.93
N LEU A 24 16.88 -26.91 -39.13
CA LEU A 24 17.29 -25.98 -40.19
C LEU A 24 16.48 -24.68 -40.09
N LEU A 25 17.14 -23.57 -39.78
CA LEU A 25 16.51 -22.26 -39.53
C LEU A 25 16.01 -21.58 -40.81
N ASP A 26 16.61 -21.92 -41.95
CA ASP A 26 16.32 -21.40 -43.29
C ASP A 26 15.31 -22.25 -44.07
N ARG A 27 15.04 -23.49 -43.62
CA ARG A 27 14.04 -24.39 -44.23
C ARG A 27 12.83 -24.55 -43.31
N TYR A 28 11.84 -23.68 -43.50
CA TYR A 28 10.57 -23.70 -42.78
C TYR A 28 9.38 -23.58 -43.73
N LEU A 29 8.21 -23.99 -43.26
CA LEU A 29 6.94 -23.85 -43.97
C LEU A 29 5.80 -23.61 -42.98
N GLU A 30 4.65 -23.16 -43.47
CA GLU A 30 3.47 -22.89 -42.65
C GLU A 30 2.31 -23.82 -43.05
N MET A 31 1.79 -24.61 -42.10
CA MET A 31 0.64 -25.51 -42.31
C MET A 31 -0.47 -25.19 -41.34
N ALA A 32 -1.66 -24.84 -41.87
CA ALA A 32 -2.82 -24.46 -41.06
C ALA A 32 -2.49 -23.41 -39.97
N GLY A 33 -1.61 -22.46 -40.32
CA GLY A 33 -1.09 -21.42 -39.44
C GLY A 33 0.11 -21.84 -38.60
N VAL A 34 0.44 -23.12 -38.43
CA VAL A 34 1.58 -23.57 -37.62
C VAL A 34 2.87 -23.50 -38.42
N THR A 35 3.89 -22.83 -37.88
CA THR A 35 5.23 -22.81 -38.49
C THR A 35 5.97 -24.10 -38.15
N LEU A 36 6.46 -24.78 -39.19
CA LEU A 36 7.23 -26.02 -39.11
C LEU A 36 8.64 -25.78 -39.62
N PHE A 37 9.65 -26.21 -38.86
CA PHE A 37 11.05 -26.17 -39.26
C PHE A 37 11.55 -27.59 -39.57
N ALA A 38 12.31 -27.73 -40.65
CA ALA A 38 12.81 -29.04 -41.08
C ALA A 38 13.91 -29.56 -40.15
N SER A 39 13.94 -30.86 -39.95
CA SER A 39 15.08 -31.55 -39.34
C SER A 39 16.27 -31.56 -40.30
N ARG A 40 17.48 -31.43 -39.74
CA ARG A 40 18.74 -31.58 -40.48
C ARG A 40 19.05 -33.04 -40.79
N THR A 41 18.64 -33.96 -39.92
CA THR A 41 19.00 -35.38 -39.99
C THR A 41 18.01 -36.22 -40.78
N ASP A 42 16.76 -35.78 -40.86
CA ASP A 42 15.67 -36.49 -41.52
C ASP A 42 14.90 -35.53 -42.44
N PRO A 43 14.99 -35.67 -43.77
CA PRO A 43 14.35 -34.79 -44.74
C PRO A 43 12.83 -34.68 -44.64
N HIS A 44 12.18 -35.67 -44.01
CA HIS A 44 10.72 -35.78 -43.83
C HIS A 44 10.27 -35.43 -42.40
N ALA A 45 11.20 -35.12 -41.50
CA ALA A 45 10.86 -34.73 -40.13
C ALA A 45 10.75 -33.22 -39.97
N TRP A 46 9.72 -32.79 -39.24
CA TRP A 46 9.43 -31.38 -38.96
C TRP A 46 9.22 -31.14 -37.47
N TYR A 47 9.70 -30.02 -36.97
CA TYR A 47 9.44 -29.55 -35.61
C TYR A 47 8.54 -28.31 -35.67
N TYR A 48 7.50 -28.26 -34.84
CA TYR A 48 6.60 -27.11 -34.81
C TYR A 48 7.08 -26.04 -33.85
N LEU A 49 6.82 -24.78 -34.19
CA LEU A 49 7.09 -23.64 -33.32
C LEU A 49 5.88 -23.37 -32.41
N PRO A 50 6.04 -23.43 -31.07
CA PRO A 50 5.01 -23.01 -30.12
C PRO A 50 4.84 -21.49 -30.16
N ASP A 51 3.80 -20.98 -30.83
CA ASP A 51 3.72 -19.56 -31.23
C ASP A 51 2.52 -18.78 -30.68
N THR A 52 1.71 -19.37 -29.80
CA THR A 52 0.48 -18.71 -29.30
C THR A 52 0.57 -18.36 -27.81
N PRO A 53 1.13 -17.18 -27.46
CA PRO A 53 0.99 -16.59 -26.13
C PRO A 53 -0.48 -16.39 -25.77
N ARG A 54 -0.84 -16.75 -24.53
CA ARG A 54 -2.20 -16.63 -24.00
C ARG A 54 -2.19 -16.66 -22.48
N VAL A 55 -3.32 -16.33 -21.88
CA VAL A 55 -3.56 -16.63 -20.46
C VAL A 55 -3.73 -18.13 -20.30
N ALA A 56 -3.05 -18.69 -19.30
CA ALA A 56 -3.13 -20.10 -18.96
C ALA A 56 -4.52 -20.47 -18.46
N THR A 57 -4.88 -21.73 -18.64
CA THR A 57 -6.11 -22.30 -18.10
C THR A 57 -5.78 -23.40 -17.10
N SER A 58 -6.61 -23.50 -16.07
CA SER A 58 -6.65 -24.63 -15.15
C SER A 58 -7.16 -25.90 -15.84
N GLU A 59 -7.06 -27.05 -15.17
CA GLU A 59 -7.60 -28.34 -15.65
C GLU A 59 -9.12 -28.28 -15.90
N ALA A 60 -9.84 -27.44 -15.14
CA ALA A 60 -11.27 -27.19 -15.31
C ALA A 60 -11.60 -26.27 -16.50
N GLY A 61 -10.60 -25.79 -17.25
CA GLY A 61 -10.78 -24.88 -18.38
C GLY A 61 -11.06 -23.41 -17.97
N LEU A 62 -10.91 -23.08 -16.69
CA LEU A 62 -11.03 -21.70 -16.19
C LEU A 62 -9.70 -20.95 -16.37
N PRO A 63 -9.72 -19.66 -16.73
CA PRO A 63 -8.50 -18.87 -16.88
C PRO A 63 -7.82 -18.60 -15.53
N ASP A 64 -6.51 -18.69 -15.52
CA ASP A 64 -5.67 -18.26 -14.39
C ASP A 64 -5.48 -16.74 -14.46
N PHE A 65 -6.53 -15.98 -14.14
CA PHE A 65 -6.59 -14.52 -14.28
C PHE A 65 -7.46 -13.87 -13.21
N SER A 66 -7.12 -12.66 -12.77
CA SER A 66 -8.00 -11.80 -11.99
C SER A 66 -7.66 -10.32 -12.18
N LEU A 67 -8.69 -9.48 -12.34
CA LEU A 67 -8.60 -8.03 -12.24
C LEU A 67 -9.54 -7.57 -11.13
N VAL A 68 -8.96 -7.03 -10.05
CA VAL A 68 -9.73 -6.53 -8.90
C VAL A 68 -9.57 -5.02 -8.83
N LYS A 69 -10.68 -4.28 -8.87
CA LYS A 69 -10.75 -2.87 -8.49
C LYS A 69 -11.14 -2.78 -7.02
N TYR A 70 -10.52 -1.87 -6.30
CA TYR A 70 -10.88 -1.64 -4.91
C TYR A 70 -11.02 -0.16 -4.59
N THR A 71 -11.94 0.14 -3.66
CA THR A 71 -12.16 1.49 -3.15
C THR A 71 -12.00 1.54 -1.63
N THR A 72 -11.58 2.68 -1.12
CA THR A 72 -11.51 3.01 0.30
C THR A 72 -12.17 4.37 0.51
N ALA A 73 -13.01 4.53 1.52
CA ALA A 73 -13.48 5.85 1.93
C ALA A 73 -12.30 6.81 2.05
N ALA A 74 -12.47 8.00 1.48
CA ALA A 74 -11.61 9.12 1.70
C ALA A 74 -12.48 10.27 2.19
N GLU A 75 -12.08 10.89 3.30
CA GLU A 75 -12.67 12.14 3.74
C GLU A 75 -12.43 13.20 2.65
N PRO A 76 -13.47 13.94 2.22
CA PRO A 76 -13.29 15.02 1.27
C PRO A 76 -12.36 16.07 1.88
N ALA A 77 -11.28 16.40 1.16
CA ALA A 77 -10.36 17.45 1.57
C ALA A 77 -11.04 18.82 1.36
N GLY A 78 -11.67 19.35 2.40
CA GLY A 78 -12.42 20.61 2.35
C GLY A 78 -13.89 20.38 2.01
N GLY A 79 -14.75 20.57 3.01
CA GLY A 79 -16.17 20.31 2.89
C GLY A 79 -16.90 21.32 2.00
N SER A 80 -17.62 20.80 1.00
CA SER A 80 -18.94 21.28 0.53
C SER A 80 -19.50 20.39 -0.59
N GLU A 81 -19.12 19.10 -0.66
CA GLU A 81 -19.64 18.17 -1.66
C GLU A 81 -20.25 16.95 -0.96
N GLY A 82 -21.52 16.66 -1.26
CA GLY A 82 -22.24 15.51 -0.68
C GLY A 82 -21.83 14.15 -1.27
N ILE A 83 -21.05 14.15 -2.36
CA ILE A 83 -20.46 12.96 -2.99
C ILE A 83 -19.01 13.29 -3.32
N GLY A 84 -18.07 12.75 -2.53
CA GLY A 84 -16.63 12.86 -2.77
C GLY A 84 -16.06 11.66 -3.54
N ALA A 85 -14.86 11.82 -4.11
CA ALA A 85 -14.15 10.71 -4.74
C ALA A 85 -13.50 9.79 -3.68
N ALA A 86 -13.84 8.50 -3.70
CA ALA A 86 -13.16 7.49 -2.90
C ALA A 86 -11.71 7.31 -3.38
N ARG A 87 -10.79 7.04 -2.45
CA ARG A 87 -9.44 6.54 -2.80
C ARG A 87 -9.56 5.08 -3.27
N GLY A 88 -8.56 4.57 -3.97
CA GLY A 88 -8.62 3.19 -4.46
C GLY A 88 -7.44 2.79 -5.32
N GLY A 89 -7.65 1.74 -6.10
CA GLY A 89 -6.69 1.22 -7.07
C GLY A 89 -7.19 -0.06 -7.71
N GLY A 90 -6.27 -0.81 -8.32
CA GLY A 90 -6.58 -2.13 -8.80
C GLY A 90 -5.38 -3.07 -8.77
N VAL A 91 -5.65 -4.36 -8.87
CA VAL A 91 -4.65 -5.42 -8.95
C VAL A 91 -4.97 -6.28 -10.16
N LEU A 92 -4.03 -6.35 -11.09
CA LEU A 92 -4.04 -7.33 -12.18
C LEU A 92 -3.16 -8.51 -11.78
N HIS A 93 -3.67 -9.72 -11.94
CA HIS A 93 -2.91 -10.95 -11.81
C HIS A 93 -3.28 -11.92 -12.92
N LEU A 94 -2.29 -12.56 -13.54
CA LEU A 94 -2.53 -13.62 -14.51
C LEU A 94 -1.35 -14.58 -14.60
N LEU A 95 -1.60 -15.81 -15.03
CA LEU A 95 -0.55 -16.70 -15.50
C LEU A 95 -0.55 -16.68 -17.03
N ALA A 96 0.58 -16.30 -17.62
CA ALA A 96 0.79 -16.36 -19.05
C ALA A 96 1.45 -17.69 -19.43
N THR A 97 1.10 -18.20 -20.60
CA THR A 97 1.71 -19.39 -21.20
C THR A 97 1.77 -19.21 -22.72
N TYR A 98 2.49 -20.08 -23.40
CA TYR A 98 2.51 -20.16 -24.85
C TYR A 98 2.41 -21.62 -25.30
N GLY A 99 1.99 -21.83 -26.54
CA GLY A 99 1.92 -23.18 -27.13
C GLY A 99 1.14 -23.20 -28.44
N VAL A 100 0.96 -24.38 -29.02
CA VAL A 100 0.00 -24.69 -30.07
C VAL A 100 -1.17 -25.44 -29.43
N THR A 101 -2.41 -25.07 -29.77
CA THR A 101 -3.55 -25.83 -29.24
C THR A 101 -3.66 -27.19 -29.95
N PRO A 102 -4.14 -28.25 -29.27
CA PRO A 102 -4.29 -29.58 -29.88
C PRO A 102 -5.08 -29.55 -31.20
N GLU A 103 -6.11 -28.69 -31.30
CA GLU A 103 -6.94 -28.54 -32.49
C GLU A 103 -6.19 -27.86 -33.65
N ARG A 104 -5.25 -26.96 -33.36
CA ARG A 104 -4.42 -26.32 -34.38
C ARG A 104 -3.31 -27.26 -34.86
N LEU A 105 -2.70 -28.02 -33.95
CA LEU A 105 -1.72 -29.04 -34.29
C LEU A 105 -2.33 -30.16 -35.15
N SER A 106 -3.49 -30.69 -34.75
CA SER A 106 -4.20 -31.72 -35.52
C SER A 106 -4.53 -31.26 -36.94
N ARG A 107 -4.94 -30.00 -37.13
CA ARG A 107 -5.19 -29.42 -38.47
C ARG A 107 -3.92 -29.28 -39.29
N ALA A 108 -2.81 -28.92 -38.66
CA ALA A 108 -1.51 -28.83 -39.34
C ALA A 108 -1.03 -30.22 -39.80
N GLU A 109 -1.18 -31.25 -38.97
CA GLU A 109 -0.85 -32.64 -39.32
C GLU A 109 -1.71 -33.18 -40.47
N GLU A 110 -3.00 -32.86 -40.49
CA GLU A 110 -3.91 -33.26 -41.55
C GLU A 110 -3.58 -32.54 -42.86
N ALA A 111 -3.27 -31.24 -42.79
CA ALA A 111 -2.83 -30.46 -43.94
C ALA A 111 -1.50 -31.00 -44.52
N LEU A 112 -0.55 -31.39 -43.66
CA LEU A 112 0.74 -31.95 -44.07
C LEU A 112 0.56 -33.28 -44.81
N ARG A 113 -0.25 -34.18 -44.26
CA ARG A 113 -0.57 -35.49 -44.87
C ARG A 113 -1.33 -35.38 -46.18
N SER A 114 -2.14 -34.33 -46.34
CA SER A 114 -2.95 -34.10 -47.54
C SER A 114 -2.14 -33.52 -48.71
N ALA A 115 -0.96 -32.97 -48.46
CA ALA A 115 -0.10 -32.41 -49.50
C ALA A 115 0.58 -33.54 -50.31
N PRO A 116 0.37 -33.63 -51.65
CA PRO A 116 0.83 -34.75 -52.47
C PRO A 116 2.34 -34.99 -52.42
N GLU A 117 3.12 -33.91 -52.33
CA GLU A 117 4.60 -33.93 -52.30
C GLU A 117 5.19 -34.23 -50.91
N ARG A 118 4.34 -34.37 -49.88
CA ARG A 118 4.74 -34.41 -48.46
C ARG A 118 4.05 -35.53 -47.68
N LYS A 119 3.56 -36.55 -48.36
CA LYS A 119 2.83 -37.67 -47.71
C LYS A 119 3.67 -38.42 -46.67
N ASP A 120 4.98 -38.44 -46.87
CA ASP A 120 5.92 -39.08 -45.97
C ASP A 120 6.39 -38.16 -44.83
N ASP A 121 6.01 -36.88 -44.87
CA ASP A 121 6.41 -35.89 -43.87
C ASP A 121 5.65 -36.08 -42.55
N ARG A 122 6.35 -35.91 -41.43
CA ARG A 122 5.82 -36.05 -40.07
C ARG A 122 6.25 -34.91 -39.16
N ILE A 123 5.36 -34.53 -38.25
CA ILE A 123 5.66 -33.59 -37.18
C ILE A 123 6.14 -34.39 -35.96
N LEU A 124 7.36 -34.13 -35.50
CA LEU A 124 8.00 -34.86 -34.39
C LEU A 124 7.66 -34.29 -33.01
N GLY A 125 7.39 -32.99 -32.92
CA GLY A 125 7.14 -32.31 -31.66
C GLY A 125 7.51 -30.82 -31.69
N PRO A 126 7.45 -30.15 -30.54
CA PRO A 126 7.82 -28.74 -30.43
C PRO A 126 9.33 -28.56 -30.57
N ILE A 127 9.74 -27.43 -31.13
CA ILE A 127 11.13 -26.95 -31.04
C ILE A 127 11.43 -26.60 -29.58
N GLY A 128 12.58 -27.07 -29.09
CA GLY A 128 13.09 -26.69 -27.77
C GLY A 128 13.67 -25.29 -27.76
N PHE A 129 13.27 -24.48 -26.77
CA PHE A 129 13.87 -23.17 -26.52
C PHE A 129 15.09 -23.28 -25.61
N ARG A 130 16.15 -22.52 -25.90
CA ARG A 130 17.40 -22.46 -25.12
C ARG A 130 17.34 -21.41 -24.02
N ALA A 131 16.74 -20.27 -24.33
CA ALA A 131 16.55 -19.14 -23.46
C ALA A 131 15.23 -18.46 -23.83
N GLY A 132 14.71 -17.63 -22.94
CA GLY A 132 13.60 -16.78 -23.28
C GLY A 132 13.31 -15.74 -22.22
N SER A 133 12.70 -14.65 -22.66
CA SER A 133 12.27 -13.54 -21.84
C SER A 133 10.81 -13.22 -22.14
N PHE A 134 10.12 -12.68 -21.15
CA PHE A 134 8.70 -12.33 -21.24
C PHE A 134 8.50 -10.86 -20.84
N ALA A 135 7.51 -10.21 -21.49
CA ALA A 135 7.05 -8.88 -21.16
C ALA A 135 5.51 -8.77 -21.25
N LEU A 136 4.91 -8.11 -20.27
CA LEU A 136 3.54 -7.58 -20.34
C LEU A 136 3.56 -6.21 -21.02
N VAL A 137 2.76 -6.05 -22.07
CA VAL A 137 2.72 -4.87 -22.92
C VAL A 137 1.33 -4.23 -22.79
N SER A 138 1.25 -3.04 -22.19
CA SER A 138 0.02 -2.28 -21.95
C SER A 138 0.34 -0.79 -21.81
N SER A 139 -0.51 0.12 -22.30
CA SER A 139 -0.32 1.57 -22.13
C SER A 139 -0.40 2.01 -20.66
N VAL A 140 -1.18 1.30 -19.84
CA VAL A 140 -1.25 1.51 -18.37
C VAL A 140 0.07 1.16 -17.70
N VAL A 141 0.75 0.15 -18.21
CA VAL A 141 2.07 -0.29 -17.73
C VAL A 141 3.18 0.62 -18.26
N ALA A 142 3.03 1.16 -19.46
CA ALA A 142 4.02 2.00 -20.11
C ALA A 142 4.14 3.43 -19.55
N THR A 143 3.14 3.89 -18.80
CA THR A 143 2.99 5.28 -18.32
C THR A 143 3.67 5.57 -16.97
N GLY A 144 4.57 4.69 -16.51
CA GLY A 144 5.53 4.92 -15.40
C GLY A 144 5.04 5.81 -14.24
N GLY A 145 4.62 5.22 -13.13
CA GLY A 145 4.25 5.96 -11.92
C GLY A 145 2.92 6.75 -11.96
N SER A 146 2.38 7.10 -13.15
CA SER A 146 1.09 7.82 -13.26
C SER A 146 -0.14 6.90 -13.28
N MET A 147 -0.05 5.73 -13.91
CA MET A 147 -1.16 4.75 -14.03
C MET A 147 -0.86 3.39 -13.37
N THR A 148 0.41 3.14 -13.03
CA THR A 148 0.88 1.89 -12.40
C THR A 148 1.73 2.25 -11.18
N ARG A 149 1.48 1.59 -10.04
CA ARG A 149 2.24 1.79 -8.78
C ARG A 149 3.46 0.89 -8.69
N ARG A 150 3.37 -0.34 -9.21
CA ARG A 150 4.46 -1.33 -9.20
C ARG A 150 4.27 -2.34 -10.32
N LEU A 151 5.32 -2.56 -11.11
CA LEU A 151 5.32 -3.51 -12.23
C LEU A 151 6.17 -4.75 -11.92
N VAL A 152 5.58 -5.94 -12.00
CA VAL A 152 6.30 -7.23 -12.08
C VAL A 152 5.87 -7.91 -13.38
N GLY A 153 6.21 -7.27 -14.50
CA GLY A 153 5.75 -7.62 -15.85
C GLY A 153 6.82 -8.16 -16.79
N THR A 154 8.09 -8.17 -16.37
CA THR A 154 9.22 -8.67 -17.19
C THR A 154 10.03 -9.71 -16.42
N GLY A 155 10.50 -10.75 -17.10
CA GLY A 155 11.25 -11.83 -16.46
C GLY A 155 11.64 -12.96 -17.40
N PRO A 156 12.31 -14.01 -16.89
CA PRO A 156 12.63 -15.20 -17.67
C PRO A 156 11.34 -15.91 -18.11
N ALA A 157 11.30 -16.34 -19.37
CA ALA A 157 10.21 -17.14 -19.89
C ALA A 157 10.41 -18.63 -19.55
N PRO A 158 9.32 -19.40 -19.35
CA PRO A 158 9.40 -20.86 -19.34
C PRO A 158 9.99 -21.35 -20.66
N LEU A 159 10.84 -22.38 -20.64
CA LEU A 159 11.46 -22.92 -21.87
C LEU A 159 10.65 -24.06 -22.49
N LEU A 160 9.77 -24.69 -21.69
CA LEU A 160 8.91 -25.78 -22.13
C LEU A 160 7.53 -25.23 -22.51
N GLU A 161 7.00 -25.72 -23.63
CA GLU A 161 5.62 -25.47 -24.03
C GLU A 161 4.64 -25.82 -22.89
N GLY A 162 3.63 -24.97 -22.69
CA GLY A 162 2.67 -25.11 -21.58
C GLY A 162 3.20 -24.69 -20.21
N GLY A 163 4.49 -24.36 -20.10
CA GLY A 163 5.04 -23.70 -18.92
C GLY A 163 4.32 -22.37 -18.63
N LYS A 164 4.20 -22.02 -17.36
CA LYS A 164 3.47 -20.83 -16.91
C LYS A 164 4.42 -19.81 -16.28
N VAL A 165 4.17 -18.53 -16.54
CA VAL A 165 4.83 -17.40 -15.86
C VAL A 165 3.78 -16.52 -15.20
N ALA A 166 4.03 -16.12 -13.95
CA ALA A 166 3.13 -15.26 -13.20
C ALA A 166 3.39 -13.79 -13.50
N VAL A 167 2.31 -13.04 -13.69
CA VAL A 167 2.33 -11.60 -13.94
C VAL A 167 1.45 -10.94 -12.91
N SER A 168 1.95 -9.90 -12.25
CA SER A 168 1.16 -9.10 -11.33
C SER A 168 1.52 -7.62 -11.43
N SER A 169 0.49 -6.76 -11.40
CA SER A 169 0.64 -5.32 -11.46
C SER A 169 -0.33 -4.65 -10.49
N GLU A 170 0.19 -3.70 -9.70
CA GLU A 170 -0.63 -2.79 -8.89
C GLU A 170 -0.90 -1.51 -9.68
N LEU A 171 -2.18 -1.16 -9.81
CA LEU A 171 -2.69 -0.09 -10.65
C LEU A 171 -3.19 1.07 -9.80
N THR A 172 -3.03 2.30 -10.30
CA THR A 172 -3.70 3.48 -9.73
C THR A 172 -5.21 3.43 -10.00
N PRO A 173 -6.05 4.27 -9.36
CA PRO A 173 -7.48 4.35 -9.68
C PRO A 173 -7.77 4.57 -11.16
N GLU A 174 -6.99 5.45 -11.79
CA GLU A 174 -7.08 5.80 -13.21
C GLU A 174 -6.66 4.61 -14.08
N GLY A 175 -5.51 4.00 -13.78
CA GLY A 175 -5.01 2.84 -14.53
C GLY A 175 -5.92 1.63 -14.43
N ALA A 176 -6.46 1.35 -13.24
CA ALA A 176 -7.42 0.27 -13.03
C ALA A 176 -8.74 0.51 -13.79
N THR A 177 -9.20 1.77 -13.82
CA THR A 177 -10.44 2.13 -14.55
C THR A 177 -10.23 2.06 -16.06
N PHE A 178 -9.12 2.59 -16.57
CA PHE A 178 -8.77 2.52 -17.98
C PHE A 178 -8.62 1.06 -18.44
N LEU A 179 -7.85 0.26 -17.69
CA LEU A 179 -7.63 -1.14 -18.03
C LEU A 179 -8.95 -1.92 -18.05
N TRP A 180 -9.79 -1.74 -17.03
CA TRP A 180 -11.12 -2.35 -16.96
C TRP A 180 -11.98 -1.99 -18.17
N LYS A 181 -12.00 -0.71 -18.56
CA LYS A 181 -12.71 -0.25 -19.76
C LYS A 181 -12.13 -0.83 -21.04
N SER A 182 -10.82 -1.08 -21.09
CA SER A 182 -10.19 -1.74 -22.24
C SER A 182 -10.69 -3.17 -22.45
N PHE A 183 -11.02 -3.89 -21.37
CA PHE A 183 -11.60 -5.25 -21.43
C PHE A 183 -13.03 -5.28 -21.99
N GLU A 184 -13.72 -4.14 -22.08
CA GLU A 184 -15.02 -4.03 -22.77
C GLU A 184 -14.85 -4.01 -24.30
N MET A 185 -13.63 -3.78 -24.80
CA MET A 185 -13.31 -3.74 -26.23
C MET A 185 -12.93 -5.13 -26.78
N ALA A 186 -13.01 -5.28 -28.11
CA ALA A 186 -12.64 -6.54 -28.77
C ALA A 186 -11.14 -6.90 -28.64
N ASN A 187 -10.29 -5.88 -28.50
CA ASN A 187 -8.84 -5.98 -28.36
C ASN A 187 -8.39 -5.12 -27.15
N PRO A 188 -8.42 -5.66 -25.92
CA PRO A 188 -8.00 -4.93 -24.74
C PRO A 188 -6.55 -4.48 -24.83
N ASP A 189 -6.22 -3.44 -24.08
CA ASP A 189 -4.87 -2.86 -24.01
C ASP A 189 -3.94 -3.70 -23.10
N VAL A 190 -3.87 -5.01 -23.39
CA VAL A 190 -3.00 -5.97 -22.72
C VAL A 190 -2.56 -7.03 -23.72
N SER A 191 -1.27 -6.99 -24.02
CA SER A 191 -0.60 -7.98 -24.86
C SER A 191 0.52 -8.66 -24.08
N LEU A 192 0.73 -9.93 -24.39
CA LEU A 192 1.80 -10.77 -23.89
C LEU A 192 2.84 -10.89 -24.98
N ALA A 193 4.09 -10.63 -24.66
CA ALA A 193 5.20 -10.78 -25.59
C ALA A 193 6.27 -11.68 -24.99
N PHE A 194 6.74 -12.66 -25.77
CA PHE A 194 7.83 -13.56 -25.41
C PHE A 194 8.92 -13.45 -26.46
N SER A 195 10.17 -13.26 -26.07
CA SER A 195 11.33 -13.39 -26.95
C SER A 195 11.99 -14.73 -26.63
N MET A 196 11.88 -15.70 -27.54
CA MET A 196 12.29 -17.08 -27.30
C MET A 196 13.45 -17.48 -28.22
N GLU A 197 14.56 -17.95 -27.65
CA GLU A 197 15.75 -18.34 -28.39
C GLU A 197 15.65 -19.81 -28.84
N ILE A 198 15.74 -20.06 -30.15
CA ILE A 198 15.97 -21.38 -30.73
C ILE A 198 17.40 -21.49 -31.27
N GLU A 199 17.92 -22.71 -31.30
CA GLU A 199 19.23 -23.03 -31.85
C GLU A 199 19.07 -23.93 -33.07
N GLY A 200 19.80 -23.64 -34.15
CA GLY A 200 19.76 -24.45 -35.36
C GLY A 200 20.88 -24.12 -36.32
N TYR A 201 20.80 -24.69 -37.51
CA TYR A 201 21.78 -24.55 -38.58
C TYR A 201 21.15 -23.84 -39.78
N ARG A 202 21.95 -23.15 -40.58
CA ARG A 202 21.55 -22.64 -41.89
C ARG A 202 22.32 -23.34 -43.00
N THR A 203 21.78 -23.32 -44.21
CA THR A 203 22.55 -23.67 -45.41
C THR A 203 23.68 -22.65 -45.61
N PRO A 204 24.91 -23.06 -45.95
CA PRO A 204 26.02 -22.13 -46.13
C PRO A 204 25.83 -21.32 -47.41
N TYR A 205 26.15 -20.02 -47.36
CA TYR A 205 26.05 -19.09 -48.48
C TYR A 205 27.32 -18.24 -48.64
N GLU A 206 27.67 -17.89 -49.87
CA GLU A 206 28.76 -16.95 -50.14
C GLU A 206 28.27 -15.49 -50.12
N ALA A 207 28.42 -14.83 -48.98
CA ALA A 207 28.18 -13.40 -48.83
C ALA A 207 29.33 -12.69 -48.13
N GLU A 208 29.53 -11.42 -48.46
CA GLU A 208 30.54 -10.52 -47.93
C GLU A 208 29.88 -9.33 -47.23
N LEU A 209 30.11 -9.20 -45.92
CA LEU A 209 29.64 -8.07 -45.13
C LEU A 209 30.73 -7.00 -45.08
N VAL A 210 30.40 -5.79 -45.52
CA VAL A 210 31.27 -4.61 -45.50
C VAL A 210 30.75 -3.60 -44.48
N ALA A 211 31.49 -3.36 -43.40
CA ALA A 211 31.10 -2.40 -42.36
C ALA A 211 32.12 -1.27 -42.22
N ASN A 212 31.67 -0.01 -42.19
CA ASN A 212 32.50 1.16 -41.87
C ASN A 212 32.37 1.48 -40.38
N TRP A 213 33.39 1.10 -39.59
CA TRP A 213 33.35 1.22 -38.14
C TRP A 213 33.49 2.66 -37.63
N ASP A 214 34.13 3.54 -38.40
CA ASP A 214 34.35 4.93 -38.01
C ASP A 214 33.03 5.69 -38.00
N ARG A 215 32.25 5.57 -39.08
CA ARG A 215 30.88 6.12 -39.15
C ARG A 215 29.94 5.53 -38.11
N LEU A 216 30.13 4.25 -37.79
CA LEU A 216 29.30 3.55 -36.80
C LEU A 216 29.53 4.11 -35.39
N HIS A 217 30.79 4.31 -34.99
CA HIS A 217 31.11 4.92 -33.69
C HIS A 217 30.70 6.40 -33.63
N GLU A 218 30.88 7.18 -34.70
CA GLU A 218 30.38 8.56 -34.77
C GLU A 218 28.85 8.62 -34.58
N ARG A 219 28.11 7.68 -35.17
CA ARG A 219 26.65 7.57 -34.95
C ARG A 219 26.30 7.15 -33.53
N HIS A 220 27.02 6.19 -32.96
CA HIS A 220 26.85 5.82 -31.55
C HIS A 220 27.04 7.06 -30.67
N ASP A 221 28.16 7.77 -30.81
CA ASP A 221 28.48 8.97 -30.01
C ASP A 221 27.49 10.12 -30.25
N ALA A 222 26.93 10.26 -31.46
CA ALA A 222 25.88 11.23 -31.77
C ALA A 222 24.50 10.85 -31.18
N SER A 223 24.17 9.56 -31.13
CA SER A 223 22.94 9.03 -30.53
C SER A 223 23.00 8.99 -28.99
N VAL A 224 24.21 8.94 -28.42
CA VAL A 224 24.47 8.80 -26.98
C VAL A 224 24.94 10.12 -26.40
N ARG A 225 23.98 10.96 -26.01
CA ARG A 225 24.23 11.95 -24.94
C ARG A 225 23.64 11.54 -23.58
N ALA A 226 23.02 10.35 -23.44
CA ALA A 226 22.46 9.91 -22.15
C ALA A 226 22.23 8.39 -21.91
N LYS A 227 22.38 7.48 -22.90
CA LYS A 227 22.01 6.05 -22.70
C LYS A 227 23.22 5.17 -22.37
N ILE A 228 23.35 4.74 -21.12
CA ILE A 228 24.39 3.79 -20.64
C ILE A 228 23.97 2.32 -20.87
N LEU A 229 22.67 2.07 -21.06
CA LEU A 229 22.06 0.74 -21.20
C LEU A 229 21.17 0.69 -22.45
N TRP A 230 21.31 -0.36 -23.27
CA TRP A 230 20.50 -0.61 -24.46
C TRP A 230 19.57 -1.79 -24.22
N ILE A 231 18.29 -1.69 -24.60
CA ILE A 231 17.40 -2.86 -24.65
C ILE A 231 17.51 -3.49 -26.05
N GLY A 232 17.28 -4.80 -26.21
CA GLY A 232 17.40 -5.48 -27.51
C GLY A 232 16.61 -4.83 -28.66
N ILE A 233 15.48 -4.19 -28.35
CA ILE A 233 14.74 -3.37 -29.32
C ILE A 233 15.54 -2.16 -29.79
N ASP A 234 16.21 -1.42 -28.89
CA ASP A 234 17.08 -0.30 -29.26
C ASP A 234 18.25 -0.79 -30.15
N VAL A 235 18.84 -1.94 -29.80
CA VAL A 235 19.91 -2.58 -30.60
C VAL A 235 19.42 -2.85 -32.02
N LYS A 236 18.17 -3.34 -32.15
CA LYS A 236 17.57 -3.63 -33.44
C LYS A 236 17.34 -2.41 -34.31
N VAL A 237 16.72 -1.39 -33.74
CA VAL A 237 16.48 -0.13 -34.44
C VAL A 237 17.81 0.48 -34.91
N PHE A 238 18.85 0.44 -34.08
CA PHE A 238 20.17 0.97 -34.43
C PHE A 238 20.84 0.22 -35.60
N ILE A 239 20.83 -1.11 -35.58
CA ILE A 239 21.45 -1.92 -36.65
C ILE A 239 20.64 -1.79 -37.96
N ASP A 240 19.31 -1.80 -37.89
CA ASP A 240 18.43 -1.63 -39.05
C ASP A 240 18.69 -0.26 -39.74
N GLN A 241 18.94 0.80 -38.96
CA GLN A 241 19.33 2.10 -39.50
C GLN A 241 20.70 2.07 -40.19
N CYS A 242 21.68 1.34 -39.64
CA CYS A 242 23.03 1.20 -40.21
C CYS A 242 23.04 0.43 -41.55
N PHE A 243 22.12 -0.52 -41.75
CA PHE A 243 21.92 -1.15 -43.06
C PHE A 243 21.23 -0.18 -44.04
N SER A 244 20.22 0.56 -43.55
CA SER A 244 19.41 1.45 -44.38
C SER A 244 20.18 2.64 -44.93
N ASP A 245 21.15 3.16 -44.17
CA ASP A 245 21.98 4.31 -44.57
C ASP A 245 23.31 3.93 -45.26
N GLY A 246 23.56 2.62 -45.40
CA GLY A 246 24.75 2.06 -46.03
C GLY A 246 26.04 2.13 -45.19
N THR A 247 25.95 2.38 -43.88
CA THR A 247 27.08 2.20 -42.94
C THR A 247 27.54 0.74 -42.91
N ILE A 248 26.59 -0.18 -43.07
CA ILE A 248 26.80 -1.61 -43.21
C ILE A 248 26.19 -2.05 -44.55
N LYS A 249 26.95 -2.79 -45.36
CA LYS A 249 26.53 -3.30 -46.67
C LYS A 249 26.72 -4.81 -46.75
N LEU A 250 25.78 -5.50 -47.38
CA LEU A 250 25.84 -6.94 -47.61
C LEU A 250 25.91 -7.19 -49.12
N ASP A 251 27.05 -7.73 -49.57
CA ASP A 251 27.27 -8.13 -50.96
C ASP A 251 27.08 -9.66 -51.07
N VAL A 252 26.06 -10.09 -51.83
CA VAL A 252 25.72 -11.51 -52.00
C VAL A 252 26.16 -12.00 -53.38
N LYS A 253 26.81 -13.18 -53.45
CA LYS A 253 27.18 -13.82 -54.72
C LYS A 253 26.22 -14.97 -55.03
N GLY A 254 25.41 -14.86 -56.09
CA GLY A 254 24.51 -15.92 -56.58
C GLY A 254 23.05 -15.47 -56.81
N GLU A 255 22.20 -16.36 -57.32
CA GLU A 255 20.77 -16.07 -57.58
C GLU A 255 19.96 -15.89 -56.27
N SER A 256 19.64 -14.62 -56.02
CA SER A 256 18.57 -13.93 -55.26
C SER A 256 17.53 -14.63 -54.36
N ALA A 257 17.48 -15.95 -54.18
CA ALA A 257 16.32 -16.60 -53.58
C ALA A 257 16.24 -16.56 -52.04
N ALA A 258 17.33 -16.28 -51.32
CA ALA A 258 17.35 -16.33 -49.84
C ALA A 258 17.97 -15.09 -49.17
N MET A 259 17.59 -13.89 -49.61
CA MET A 259 18.12 -12.63 -49.07
C MET A 259 17.79 -12.42 -47.58
N GLU A 260 16.62 -12.85 -47.12
CA GLU A 260 16.18 -12.63 -45.74
C GLU A 260 17.00 -13.42 -44.70
N PRO A 261 17.25 -14.73 -44.86
CA PRO A 261 18.19 -15.48 -44.03
C PRO A 261 19.60 -14.90 -44.00
N LEU A 262 20.09 -14.40 -45.14
CA LEU A 262 21.42 -13.79 -45.26
C LEU A 262 21.52 -12.48 -44.47
N LEU A 263 20.50 -11.63 -44.57
CA LEU A 263 20.40 -10.40 -43.77
C LEU A 263 20.33 -10.72 -42.27
N GLU A 264 19.60 -11.77 -41.86
CA GLU A 264 19.54 -12.20 -40.46
C GLU A 264 20.93 -12.63 -39.93
N SER A 265 21.69 -13.44 -40.67
CA SER A 265 23.05 -13.85 -40.29
C SER A 265 24.04 -12.67 -40.29
N ALA A 266 23.94 -11.77 -41.28
CA ALA A 266 24.75 -10.56 -41.34
C ALA A 266 24.48 -9.66 -40.11
N TYR A 267 23.21 -9.44 -39.79
CA TYR A 267 22.82 -8.71 -38.59
C TYR A 267 23.38 -9.41 -37.35
N ALA A 268 23.16 -10.72 -37.18
CA ALA A 268 23.61 -11.45 -35.98
C ALA A 268 25.10 -11.25 -35.75
N LYS A 269 25.88 -11.29 -36.83
CA LYS A 269 27.31 -11.03 -36.78
C LYS A 269 27.63 -9.61 -36.34
N VAL A 270 26.97 -8.61 -36.90
CA VAL A 270 27.12 -7.20 -36.51
C VAL A 270 26.77 -7.00 -35.03
N ALA A 271 25.62 -7.52 -34.59
CA ALA A 271 25.18 -7.41 -33.20
C ALA A 271 26.22 -7.99 -32.24
N SER A 272 26.75 -9.18 -32.53
CA SER A 272 27.80 -9.82 -31.72
C SER A 272 29.14 -9.07 -31.66
N LEU A 273 29.40 -8.19 -32.64
CA LEU A 273 30.62 -7.37 -32.69
C LEU A 273 30.45 -6.02 -31.99
N LEU A 274 29.21 -5.55 -31.83
CA LEU A 274 28.90 -4.21 -31.32
C LEU A 274 28.33 -4.22 -29.92
N PHE A 275 27.67 -5.30 -29.52
CA PHE A 275 26.90 -5.36 -28.28
C PHE A 275 27.22 -6.62 -27.51
N ASP A 276 27.57 -6.42 -26.24
CA ASP A 276 27.75 -7.51 -25.28
C ASP A 276 26.44 -7.69 -24.49
N PRO A 277 25.86 -8.91 -24.44
CA PRO A 277 24.66 -9.17 -23.65
C PRO A 277 24.97 -9.04 -22.16
N LEU A 278 24.05 -8.44 -21.41
CA LEU A 278 24.17 -8.35 -19.96
C LEU A 278 23.62 -9.62 -19.29
N PRO A 279 24.31 -10.16 -18.27
CA PRO A 279 23.94 -11.43 -17.62
C PRO A 279 22.67 -11.36 -16.77
N GLU A 280 22.15 -10.17 -16.46
CA GLU A 280 20.87 -10.01 -15.77
C GLU A 280 19.86 -9.31 -16.70
N PRO A 281 18.59 -9.77 -16.76
CA PRO A 281 17.55 -8.99 -17.41
C PRO A 281 17.50 -7.66 -16.68
N ALA A 282 17.79 -6.57 -17.39
CA ALA A 282 17.75 -5.26 -16.80
C ALA A 282 16.40 -5.10 -16.09
N ARG A 283 16.43 -4.98 -14.76
CA ARG A 283 15.29 -4.49 -14.00
C ARG A 283 15.14 -3.03 -14.38
N THR A 284 14.56 -2.79 -15.54
CA THR A 284 14.17 -1.45 -15.91
C THR A 284 12.92 -1.11 -15.11
N GLU A 285 13.11 -0.33 -14.05
CA GLU A 285 12.15 0.73 -13.73
C GLU A 285 12.11 1.67 -14.94
N SER A 286 11.50 1.25 -16.05
CA SER A 286 11.58 2.01 -17.30
C SER A 286 10.59 3.16 -17.28
N GLU A 287 11.11 4.37 -17.10
CA GLU A 287 10.61 5.61 -17.72
C GLU A 287 10.67 5.57 -19.28
N GLY A 288 10.95 4.41 -19.89
CA GLY A 288 11.10 4.22 -21.35
C GLY A 288 10.16 3.19 -22.00
N ALA A 289 9.22 2.59 -21.26
CA ALA A 289 8.31 1.57 -21.79
C ALA A 289 7.39 2.07 -22.92
N GLY A 290 7.14 3.37 -23.01
CA GLY A 290 6.41 3.97 -24.13
C GLY A 290 7.07 3.77 -25.50
N GLY A 291 8.41 3.84 -25.58
CA GLY A 291 9.15 3.60 -26.83
C GLY A 291 9.22 2.12 -27.23
N VAL A 292 9.18 1.22 -26.24
CA VAL A 292 9.12 -0.24 -26.43
C VAL A 292 7.77 -0.66 -27.01
N LEU A 293 6.66 -0.10 -26.50
CA LEU A 293 5.31 -0.32 -27.02
C LEU A 293 5.17 0.16 -28.47
N ASP A 294 5.59 1.39 -28.78
CA ASP A 294 5.48 1.97 -30.12
C ASP A 294 6.34 1.21 -31.14
N SER A 295 7.53 0.77 -30.73
CA SER A 295 8.43 -0.04 -31.57
C SER A 295 7.89 -1.45 -31.81
N LEU A 296 7.29 -2.12 -30.81
CA LEU A 296 6.66 -3.44 -30.96
C LEU A 296 5.38 -3.41 -31.81
N LEU A 297 4.65 -2.29 -31.82
CA LEU A 297 3.48 -2.07 -32.67
C LEU A 297 3.89 -1.75 -34.12
N GLY A 298 5.09 -1.20 -34.32
CA GLY A 298 5.76 -1.19 -35.62
C GLY A 298 6.05 -2.60 -36.10
N ALA A 299 6.26 -2.77 -37.42
CA ALA A 299 6.49 -4.06 -38.07
C ALA A 299 7.82 -4.74 -37.66
N VAL A 300 8.03 -5.00 -36.38
CA VAL A 300 9.14 -5.80 -35.86
C VAL A 300 8.96 -7.19 -36.42
N LYS A 301 9.91 -7.58 -37.27
CA LYS A 301 9.98 -8.94 -37.80
C LYS A 301 9.91 -9.92 -36.63
N LYS A 302 9.08 -10.97 -36.77
CA LYS A 302 8.91 -12.04 -35.76
C LYS A 302 10.22 -12.74 -35.37
N ARG A 303 11.31 -12.52 -36.13
CA ARG A 303 12.62 -13.12 -35.94
C ARG A 303 13.65 -12.03 -35.74
N SER A 304 14.48 -12.22 -34.73
CA SER A 304 15.56 -11.32 -34.34
C SER A 304 16.76 -12.17 -33.93
N PRO A 305 17.99 -11.80 -34.30
CA PRO A 305 19.17 -12.49 -33.79
C PRO A 305 19.59 -12.01 -32.39
N VAL A 306 18.89 -11.02 -31.81
CA VAL A 306 19.04 -10.57 -30.42
C VAL A 306 17.74 -10.76 -29.64
N ASP A 307 17.83 -11.10 -28.35
CA ASP A 307 16.68 -11.08 -27.43
C ASP A 307 16.22 -9.62 -27.29
N LEU A 308 14.96 -9.37 -27.63
CA LEU A 308 14.37 -8.02 -27.69
C LEU A 308 14.14 -7.39 -26.32
N PHE A 309 14.07 -8.18 -25.25
CA PHE A 309 13.83 -7.70 -23.88
C PHE A 309 15.10 -7.76 -23.00
N ALA A 310 16.19 -8.33 -23.50
CA ALA A 310 17.46 -8.36 -22.79
C ALA A 310 18.16 -6.99 -22.80
N GLY A 311 18.99 -6.76 -21.76
CA GLY A 311 19.88 -5.62 -21.69
C GLY A 311 21.19 -5.89 -22.42
N TYR A 312 21.71 -4.88 -23.10
CA TYR A 312 22.97 -4.90 -23.83
C TYR A 312 23.79 -3.66 -23.47
N GLN A 313 25.10 -3.81 -23.55
CA GLN A 313 26.03 -2.69 -23.51
C GLN A 313 26.84 -2.66 -24.81
N PHE A 314 27.18 -1.47 -25.28
CA PHE A 314 28.06 -1.33 -26.42
C PHE A 314 29.45 -1.89 -26.07
N THR A 315 30.04 -2.66 -26.97
CA THR A 315 31.30 -3.34 -26.68
C THR A 315 32.41 -2.31 -26.42
N ARG A 316 33.30 -2.63 -25.47
CA ARG A 316 34.40 -1.72 -25.12
C ARG A 316 35.50 -1.68 -26.18
N GLN A 317 35.52 -2.64 -27.09
CA GLN A 317 36.53 -2.73 -28.15
C GLN A 317 36.13 -1.88 -29.35
N ARG A 318 36.87 -0.79 -29.59
CA ARG A 318 36.64 0.09 -30.74
C ARG A 318 37.27 -0.51 -32.00
N LEU A 319 36.42 -1.07 -32.87
CA LEU A 319 36.80 -1.42 -34.23
C LEU A 319 36.94 -0.13 -35.07
N VAL A 320 37.92 -0.09 -35.99
CA VAL A 320 38.26 1.08 -36.82
C VAL A 320 38.38 0.65 -38.27
N GLY A 321 38.03 1.53 -39.21
CA GLY A 321 38.16 1.29 -40.65
C GLY A 321 37.08 0.41 -41.26
N THR A 322 37.41 -0.32 -42.33
CA THR A 322 36.46 -1.16 -43.09
C THR A 322 36.78 -2.64 -42.90
N ALA A 323 35.83 -3.43 -42.41
CA ALA A 323 35.96 -4.90 -42.32
C ALA A 323 35.15 -5.60 -43.43
N ARG A 324 35.72 -6.68 -43.97
CA ARG A 324 35.10 -7.61 -44.93
C ARG A 324 34.96 -8.98 -44.29
N ILE A 325 33.74 -9.46 -44.08
CA ILE A 325 33.49 -10.73 -43.39
C ILE A 325 32.78 -11.70 -44.35
N ARG A 326 33.35 -12.89 -44.56
CA ARG A 326 32.72 -13.96 -45.36
C ARG A 326 31.79 -14.80 -44.50
N LEU A 327 30.57 -15.07 -44.99
CA LEU A 327 29.51 -15.82 -44.28
C LEU A 327 29.38 -17.31 -44.71
N ALA A 328 30.44 -17.91 -45.26
CA ALA A 328 30.40 -19.23 -45.90
C ALA A 328 30.46 -20.46 -44.96
N GLN A 329 30.43 -20.31 -43.63
CA GLN A 329 30.60 -21.42 -42.69
C GLN A 329 29.27 -21.88 -42.07
N GLN A 330 29.00 -23.18 -42.10
CA GLN A 330 27.93 -23.77 -41.29
C GLN A 330 28.33 -23.78 -39.82
N ARG A 331 27.63 -23.00 -39.01
CA ARG A 331 27.74 -23.00 -37.55
C ARG A 331 26.34 -23.08 -36.95
N ALA A 332 26.25 -23.61 -35.75
CA ALA A 332 25.04 -23.47 -34.95
C ALA A 332 24.82 -21.98 -34.69
N GLU A 333 23.64 -21.49 -35.04
CA GLU A 333 23.20 -20.11 -34.86
C GLU A 333 22.02 -20.07 -33.90
N ARG A 334 21.92 -18.95 -33.19
CA ARG A 334 20.80 -18.64 -32.31
C ARG A 334 19.86 -17.69 -33.02
N LEU A 335 18.57 -17.96 -32.91
CA LEU A 335 17.51 -17.14 -33.47
C LEU A 335 16.48 -16.87 -32.38
N ASN A 336 16.28 -15.61 -32.04
CA ASN A 336 15.22 -15.18 -31.15
C ASN A 336 13.93 -14.99 -31.95
N ILE A 337 12.85 -15.55 -31.44
CA ILE A 337 11.52 -15.48 -32.04
C ILE A 337 10.63 -14.68 -31.10
N LEU A 338 10.07 -13.60 -31.62
CA LEU A 338 9.08 -12.79 -30.92
C LEU A 338 7.70 -13.45 -31.09
N LEU A 339 7.14 -13.92 -29.98
CA LEU A 339 5.79 -14.43 -29.89
C LEU A 339 4.93 -13.33 -29.25
N THR A 340 3.81 -12.98 -29.87
CA THR A 340 2.86 -12.01 -29.32
C THR A 340 1.46 -12.59 -29.25
N GLY A 341 0.71 -12.21 -28.22
CA GLY A 341 -0.69 -12.59 -28.08
C GLY A 341 -1.46 -11.55 -27.28
N ASN A 342 -2.68 -11.25 -27.71
CA ASN A 342 -3.58 -10.37 -26.97
C ASN A 342 -4.56 -11.19 -26.14
N ILE A 343 -4.95 -10.69 -24.96
CA ILE A 343 -5.87 -11.40 -24.07
C ILE A 343 -7.36 -11.15 -24.37
N GLY A 344 -7.69 -10.52 -25.50
CA GLY A 344 -9.06 -10.30 -25.97
C GLY A 344 -9.95 -11.55 -26.04
N PRO A 345 -9.46 -12.75 -26.42
CA PRO A 345 -10.25 -13.96 -26.31
C PRO A 345 -10.73 -14.27 -24.89
N LEU A 346 -9.92 -13.96 -23.86
CA LEU A 346 -10.32 -14.09 -22.47
C LEU A 346 -11.40 -13.06 -22.12
N ALA A 347 -11.21 -11.79 -22.51
CA ALA A 347 -12.16 -10.70 -22.26
C ALA A 347 -13.55 -11.03 -22.83
N ARG A 348 -13.62 -11.52 -24.06
CA ARG A 348 -14.89 -11.89 -24.72
C ARG A 348 -15.64 -13.01 -24.01
N ARG A 349 -14.92 -13.96 -23.43
CA ARG A 349 -15.52 -15.15 -22.78
C ARG A 349 -15.85 -14.92 -21.30
N TRP A 350 -15.02 -14.16 -20.59
CA TRP A 350 -15.04 -14.07 -19.14
C TRP A 350 -15.17 -12.64 -18.59
N GLY A 351 -15.23 -11.61 -19.44
CA GLY A 351 -15.21 -10.19 -19.04
C GLY A 351 -16.35 -9.73 -18.13
N LYS A 352 -17.41 -10.53 -17.99
CA LYS A 352 -18.57 -10.25 -17.10
C LYS A 352 -18.63 -11.16 -15.87
N ASP A 353 -17.68 -12.07 -15.71
CA ASP A 353 -17.68 -13.06 -14.64
C ASP A 353 -16.97 -12.50 -13.41
N GLU A 354 -17.71 -12.35 -12.30
CA GLU A 354 -17.22 -11.74 -11.06
C GLU A 354 -16.09 -12.51 -10.38
N ARG A 355 -15.87 -13.78 -10.77
CA ARG A 355 -14.72 -14.57 -10.29
C ARG A 355 -13.39 -14.02 -10.84
N PHE A 356 -13.43 -13.36 -11.99
CA PHE A 356 -12.26 -12.88 -12.72
C PHE A 356 -12.19 -11.35 -12.78
N PHE A 357 -13.34 -10.67 -12.75
CA PHE A 357 -13.44 -9.21 -12.77
C PHE A 357 -14.28 -8.77 -11.59
N ARG A 358 -13.65 -8.19 -10.56
CA ARG A 358 -14.38 -7.79 -9.34
C ARG A 358 -14.08 -6.36 -8.92
N ALA A 359 -15.13 -5.62 -8.54
CA ALA A 359 -14.99 -4.35 -7.82
C ALA A 359 -15.42 -4.56 -6.37
N ILE A 360 -14.57 -4.20 -5.41
CA ILE A 360 -14.84 -4.36 -3.97
C ILE A 360 -14.59 -3.06 -3.20
N SER A 361 -15.32 -2.85 -2.11
CA SER A 361 -14.90 -1.88 -1.09
C SER A 361 -13.96 -2.59 -0.12
N LEU A 362 -12.84 -1.95 0.24
CA LEU A 362 -12.00 -2.40 1.36
C LEU A 362 -12.48 -1.87 2.70
N GLU A 363 -13.59 -1.14 2.74
CA GLU A 363 -14.24 -0.80 4.00
C GLU A 363 -14.84 -2.04 4.64
N ASP A 364 -14.02 -2.73 5.43
CA ASP A 364 -14.48 -3.81 6.28
C ASP A 364 -14.83 -3.25 7.67
N PRO A 365 -16.08 -3.42 8.16
CA PRO A 365 -16.44 -3.09 9.52
C PRO A 365 -15.50 -3.69 10.58
N ALA A 366 -14.90 -4.85 10.33
CA ALA A 366 -13.96 -5.49 11.25
C ALA A 366 -12.69 -4.66 11.52
N PHE A 367 -12.26 -3.82 10.58
CA PHE A 367 -11.11 -2.92 10.75
C PHE A 367 -11.50 -1.53 11.26
N ARG A 368 -12.79 -1.27 11.53
CA ARG A 368 -13.22 0.00 12.10
C ARG A 368 -12.84 0.08 13.57
N GLN A 369 -12.24 1.21 13.95
CA GLN A 369 -12.03 1.60 15.33
C GLN A 369 -12.71 2.93 15.60
N ARG A 370 -13.05 3.15 16.86
CA ARG A 370 -13.64 4.39 17.33
C ARG A 370 -12.76 4.97 18.42
N GLU A 371 -12.41 6.23 18.25
CA GLU A 371 -11.74 7.02 19.28
C GLU A 371 -12.76 7.83 20.07
N VAL A 372 -12.55 7.89 21.39
CA VAL A 372 -13.32 8.71 22.32
C VAL A 372 -12.34 9.61 23.06
N ALA A 373 -12.45 10.92 22.80
CA ALA A 373 -11.71 11.95 23.52
C ALA A 373 -12.50 12.38 24.76
N ILE A 374 -11.84 12.45 25.90
CA ILE A 374 -12.43 12.90 27.16
C ILE A 374 -11.55 14.00 27.75
N SER A 375 -12.13 15.15 28.01
CA SER A 375 -11.52 16.27 28.72
C SER A 375 -12.36 16.61 29.96
N PHE A 376 -11.87 17.48 30.82
CA PHE A 376 -12.73 18.12 31.83
C PHE A 376 -12.96 19.60 31.51
N ASP A 377 -14.09 20.14 31.94
CA ASP A 377 -14.45 21.55 31.79
C ASP A 377 -13.92 22.35 32.99
N GLY A 378 -12.67 22.80 32.91
CA GLY A 378 -12.06 23.56 34.00
C GLY A 378 -10.65 24.03 33.70
N ASP A 379 -10.11 24.83 34.62
CA ASP A 379 -8.76 25.37 34.54
C ASP A 379 -7.70 24.39 35.06
N ALA A 380 -6.56 24.33 34.38
CA ALA A 380 -5.47 23.41 34.71
C ALA A 380 -4.73 23.78 36.00
N ALA A 381 -4.58 25.07 36.30
CA ALA A 381 -3.95 25.52 37.55
C ALA A 381 -4.87 25.25 38.75
N GLU A 382 -6.18 25.47 38.58
CA GLU A 382 -7.17 25.10 39.60
C GLU A 382 -7.19 23.60 39.85
N PHE A 383 -7.22 22.78 38.78
CA PHE A 383 -7.11 21.34 38.88
C PHE A 383 -5.87 20.91 39.67
N ALA A 384 -4.70 21.48 39.35
CA ALA A 384 -3.46 21.17 40.04
C ALA A 384 -3.48 21.51 41.54
N ARG A 385 -4.25 22.52 41.94
CA ARG A 385 -4.41 22.91 43.34
C ARG A 385 -5.39 22.01 44.09
N VAL A 386 -6.49 21.61 43.47
CA VAL A 386 -7.62 20.94 44.15
C VAL A 386 -7.59 19.42 44.01
N VAL A 387 -7.24 18.93 42.82
CA VAL A 387 -7.32 17.52 42.42
C VAL A 387 -5.93 16.88 42.49
N ASN A 388 -5.86 15.70 43.11
CA ASN A 388 -4.68 14.83 43.02
C ASN A 388 -4.70 14.06 41.70
N THR A 389 -5.81 13.36 41.42
CA THR A 389 -5.95 12.48 40.25
C THR A 389 -7.40 12.45 39.77
N LEU A 390 -7.62 12.44 38.47
CA LEU A 390 -8.88 12.09 37.81
C LEU A 390 -8.67 10.76 37.06
N VAL A 391 -9.34 9.71 37.49
CA VAL A 391 -9.34 8.42 36.77
C VAL A 391 -10.61 8.31 35.96
N VAL A 392 -10.49 8.06 34.67
CA VAL A 392 -11.62 7.83 33.77
C VAL A 392 -11.57 6.39 33.29
N GLN A 393 -12.69 5.69 33.42
CA GLN A 393 -12.88 4.33 32.91
C GLN A 393 -13.89 4.35 31.77
N LEU A 394 -13.66 3.55 30.74
CA LEU A 394 -14.56 3.35 29.61
C LEU A 394 -14.84 1.85 29.43
N GLU A 395 -16.11 1.49 29.35
CA GLU A 395 -16.60 0.14 29.10
C GLU A 395 -17.44 0.12 27.83
N LYS A 396 -17.07 -0.73 26.86
CA LYS A 396 -17.85 -1.00 25.64
C LYS A 396 -18.21 -2.49 25.61
N GLN A 397 -19.51 -2.78 25.60
CA GLN A 397 -20.03 -4.13 25.35
C GLN A 397 -20.27 -4.31 23.85
N HIS A 398 -19.66 -5.32 23.25
CA HIS A 398 -19.73 -5.61 21.82
C HIS A 398 -20.87 -6.56 21.46
N GLY A 399 -21.26 -6.54 20.19
CA GLY A 399 -22.32 -7.40 19.64
C GLY A 399 -21.99 -8.89 19.71
N ASP A 400 -20.70 -9.26 19.72
CA ASP A 400 -20.23 -10.63 19.91
C ASP A 400 -20.21 -11.09 21.39
N GLY A 401 -20.60 -10.21 22.32
CA GLY A 401 -20.63 -10.47 23.76
C GLY A 401 -19.31 -10.15 24.49
N THR A 402 -18.25 -9.77 23.77
CA THR A 402 -17.00 -9.34 24.39
C THR A 402 -17.12 -7.94 25.00
N VAL A 403 -16.20 -7.60 25.91
CA VAL A 403 -16.18 -6.30 26.58
C VAL A 403 -14.80 -5.67 26.43
N THR A 404 -14.76 -4.45 25.90
CA THR A 404 -13.59 -3.59 25.97
C THR A 404 -13.67 -2.71 27.20
N LEU A 405 -12.75 -2.91 28.14
CA LEU A 405 -12.54 -2.03 29.29
C LEU A 405 -11.22 -1.27 29.11
N ARG A 406 -11.26 0.04 29.35
CA ARG A 406 -10.11 0.95 29.31
C ARG A 406 -10.14 1.86 30.53
N GLU A 407 -8.97 2.26 30.97
CA GLU A 407 -8.82 3.26 32.01
C GLU A 407 -7.61 4.14 31.73
N ALA A 408 -7.70 5.40 32.15
CA ALA A 408 -6.61 6.35 32.10
C ALA A 408 -6.74 7.31 33.27
N MET A 409 -5.61 7.91 33.63
CA MET A 409 -5.52 8.86 34.72
C MET A 409 -4.98 10.19 34.21
N LEU A 410 -5.57 11.27 34.70
CA LEU A 410 -5.09 12.62 34.53
C LEU A 410 -4.69 13.17 35.91
N ASP A 411 -3.45 13.58 36.04
CA ASP A 411 -2.91 14.27 37.21
C ASP A 411 -2.20 15.56 36.77
N PRO A 412 -1.75 16.40 37.73
CA PRO A 412 -1.12 17.67 37.38
C PRO A 412 0.13 17.55 36.50
N ARG A 413 0.85 16.41 36.56
CA ARG A 413 2.02 16.17 35.70
C ARG A 413 1.58 15.79 34.29
N THR A 414 0.70 14.80 34.15
CA THR A 414 0.22 14.36 32.84
C THR A 414 -0.56 15.46 32.12
N LEU A 415 -1.27 16.31 32.86
CA LEU A 415 -1.96 17.48 32.32
C LEU A 415 -0.98 18.50 31.71
N GLY A 416 0.18 18.70 32.34
CA GLY A 416 1.24 19.56 31.82
C GLY A 416 1.97 18.97 30.61
N GLU A 417 2.08 17.64 30.52
CA GLU A 417 2.78 16.93 29.44
C GLU A 417 1.89 16.71 28.20
N GLN A 418 0.65 16.26 28.40
CA GLN A 418 -0.25 15.75 27.35
C GLN A 418 -1.48 16.65 27.14
N GLY A 419 -1.68 17.66 28.00
CA GLY A 419 -2.85 18.54 27.97
C GLY A 419 -4.09 17.93 28.60
N ASN A 420 -5.20 18.68 28.56
CA ASN A 420 -6.50 18.26 29.09
C ASN A 420 -7.24 17.34 28.11
N ARG A 421 -6.66 16.17 27.82
CA ARG A 421 -7.26 15.19 26.91
C ARG A 421 -6.81 13.77 27.20
N ILE A 422 -7.77 12.90 27.42
CA ILE A 422 -7.63 11.45 27.44
C ILE A 422 -8.23 10.91 26.14
N THR A 423 -7.54 10.01 25.44
CA THR A 423 -8.08 9.35 24.25
C THR A 423 -8.16 7.85 24.50
N PHE A 424 -9.36 7.29 24.38
CA PHE A 424 -9.58 5.85 24.33
C PHE A 424 -9.89 5.41 22.91
N ALA A 425 -9.53 4.16 22.59
CA ALA A 425 -9.92 3.53 21.33
C ALA A 425 -10.48 2.13 21.57
N TYR A 426 -11.51 1.76 20.81
CA TYR A 426 -12.05 0.40 20.74
C TYR A 426 -12.45 0.04 19.30
N SER A 427 -12.33 -1.24 18.95
CA SER A 427 -12.67 -1.77 17.63
C SER A 427 -14.18 -2.04 17.48
N ASN A 428 -14.63 -2.34 16.27
CA ASN A 428 -15.98 -2.84 16.01
C ASN A 428 -16.24 -4.22 16.64
N ALA A 429 -15.25 -5.12 16.65
CA ALA A 429 -15.36 -6.45 17.28
C ALA A 429 -16.70 -7.17 16.98
N GLY A 430 -17.10 -7.21 15.71
CA GLY A 430 -18.30 -7.93 15.28
C GLY A 430 -19.64 -7.22 15.57
N ASP A 431 -19.63 -5.96 15.99
CA ASP A 431 -20.84 -5.14 16.11
C ASP A 431 -21.45 -4.86 14.71
N ALA A 432 -22.45 -5.67 14.31
CA ALA A 432 -23.19 -5.47 13.06
C ALA A 432 -24.07 -4.21 13.08
N ASP A 433 -24.61 -3.84 14.24
CA ASP A 433 -25.36 -2.59 14.44
C ASP A 433 -24.40 -1.48 14.84
N LEU A 434 -24.08 -0.60 13.88
CA LEU A 434 -23.16 0.50 14.10
C LEU A 434 -23.69 1.55 15.07
N GLN A 435 -25.01 1.76 15.19
CA GLN A 435 -25.56 2.72 16.17
C GLN A 435 -25.38 2.20 17.59
N ARG A 436 -25.57 0.89 17.80
CA ARG A 436 -25.26 0.23 19.07
C ARG A 436 -23.75 0.18 19.33
N TRP A 437 -22.93 0.05 18.28
CA TRP A 437 -21.47 0.12 18.40
C TRP A 437 -20.99 1.45 18.98
N LEU A 438 -21.65 2.57 18.62
CA LEU A 438 -21.28 3.91 19.11
C LEU A 438 -21.47 4.11 20.62
N ARG A 439 -22.35 3.31 21.25
CA ARG A 439 -22.69 3.45 22.68
C ARG A 439 -21.66 2.77 23.57
N TYR A 440 -21.24 3.47 24.61
CA TYR A 440 -20.34 2.99 25.65
C TYR A 440 -20.76 3.56 27.01
N ARG A 441 -20.18 3.02 28.08
CA ARG A 441 -20.33 3.52 29.44
C ARG A 441 -19.02 4.12 29.90
N TYR A 442 -19.08 5.17 30.71
CA TYR A 442 -17.91 5.77 31.32
C TYR A 442 -18.14 6.06 32.80
N ARG A 443 -17.05 6.14 33.56
CA ARG A 443 -17.05 6.47 34.98
C ARG A 443 -15.85 7.37 35.27
N ALA A 444 -16.07 8.46 35.99
CA ALA A 444 -15.03 9.39 36.41
C ALA A 444 -14.89 9.36 37.93
N VAL A 445 -13.68 9.08 38.40
CA VAL A 445 -13.33 9.07 39.82
C VAL A 445 -12.32 10.18 40.09
N TRP A 446 -12.77 11.20 40.82
CA TRP A 446 -11.96 12.34 41.21
C TRP A 446 -11.39 12.10 42.60
N SER A 447 -10.08 12.22 42.75
CA SER A 447 -9.42 12.22 44.05
C SER A 447 -8.88 13.61 44.36
N PHE A 448 -9.23 14.13 45.52
CA PHE A 448 -8.88 15.49 45.96
C PHE A 448 -7.68 15.49 46.90
N ARG A 449 -6.98 16.63 46.93
CA ARG A 449 -5.98 16.88 47.96
C ARG A 449 -6.67 16.82 49.34
N GLY A 450 -6.05 16.11 50.28
CA GLY A 450 -6.67 15.81 51.57
C GLY A 450 -7.45 14.48 51.64
N GLY A 451 -7.37 13.64 50.60
CA GLY A 451 -7.73 12.22 50.67
C GLY A 451 -9.19 11.87 50.35
N ARG A 452 -10.00 12.85 49.91
CA ARG A 452 -11.40 12.61 49.52
C ARG A 452 -11.51 12.12 48.08
N GLN A 453 -12.61 11.43 47.80
CA GLN A 453 -12.94 10.94 46.46
C GLN A 453 -14.40 11.23 46.11
N HIS A 454 -14.64 11.51 44.84
CA HIS A 454 -15.97 11.61 44.25
C HIS A 454 -16.04 10.68 43.04
N ASP A 455 -17.05 9.81 43.03
CA ASP A 455 -17.29 8.85 41.95
C ASP A 455 -18.59 9.22 41.24
N SER A 456 -18.51 9.46 39.93
CA SER A 456 -19.68 9.80 39.12
C SER A 456 -20.63 8.61 38.92
N GLY A 457 -20.19 7.39 39.22
CA GLY A 457 -20.84 6.17 38.79
C GLY A 457 -20.73 5.96 37.27
N TRP A 458 -21.27 4.83 36.79
CA TRP A 458 -21.32 4.52 35.36
C TRP A 458 -22.43 5.29 34.66
N GLN A 459 -22.08 5.99 33.59
CA GLN A 459 -22.97 6.79 32.76
C GLN A 459 -22.87 6.32 31.31
N GLU A 460 -23.98 6.38 30.55
CA GLU A 460 -23.99 6.03 29.13
C GLU A 460 -23.68 7.25 28.26
N ALA A 461 -22.96 7.02 27.16
CA ALA A 461 -22.66 8.03 26.15
C ALA A 461 -22.45 7.40 24.76
N ASP A 462 -22.63 8.20 23.72
CA ASP A 462 -22.38 7.83 22.33
C ASP A 462 -21.67 8.94 21.52
N ALA A 463 -21.22 10.00 22.19
CA ALA A 463 -20.41 11.06 21.62
C ALA A 463 -18.94 10.61 21.47
N PHE A 464 -18.21 11.14 20.49
CA PHE A 464 -16.78 10.86 20.32
C PHE A 464 -15.90 11.83 21.14
N ALA A 465 -16.50 12.88 21.69
CA ALA A 465 -15.85 13.85 22.58
C ALA A 465 -16.75 14.09 23.80
N LEU A 466 -16.20 13.95 25.01
CA LEU A 466 -16.88 14.20 26.28
C LEU A 466 -16.13 15.26 27.07
N SER A 467 -16.87 16.21 27.64
CA SER A 467 -16.33 17.17 28.60
C SER A 467 -16.93 16.88 29.98
N LEU A 468 -16.09 16.41 30.90
CA LEU A 468 -16.46 16.07 32.27
C LEU A 468 -16.56 17.35 33.10
N ARG A 469 -17.71 17.58 33.73
CA ARG A 469 -17.87 18.68 34.68
C ARG A 469 -17.17 18.33 36.00
N PRO A 470 -16.26 19.19 36.52
CA PRO A 470 -15.68 19.00 37.85
C PRO A 470 -16.78 19.01 38.93
N PRO A 471 -16.73 18.13 39.94
CA PRO A 471 -17.72 18.07 41.03
C PRO A 471 -17.44 19.11 42.15
N TYR A 472 -16.63 20.11 41.85
CA TYR A 472 -16.22 21.17 42.76
C TYR A 472 -16.24 22.52 42.02
N ALA A 473 -16.31 23.60 42.79
CA ALA A 473 -16.13 24.96 42.32
C ALA A 473 -15.21 25.68 43.29
N VAL A 474 -14.24 26.45 42.78
CA VAL A 474 -13.47 27.36 43.63
C VAL A 474 -14.16 28.72 43.70
N ARG A 475 -14.40 29.19 44.93
CA ARG A 475 -14.89 30.55 45.18
C ARG A 475 -13.85 31.34 45.94
N ARG A 476 -13.57 32.55 45.49
CA ARG A 476 -12.70 33.50 46.18
C ARG A 476 -13.56 34.47 46.99
N VAL A 477 -13.38 34.46 48.31
CA VAL A 477 -14.08 35.30 49.27
C VAL A 477 -13.13 36.40 49.75
N SER A 478 -13.49 37.65 49.51
CA SER A 478 -12.79 38.84 50.01
C SER A 478 -13.40 39.27 51.34
N PHE A 479 -12.57 39.33 52.38
CA PHE A 479 -12.93 39.96 53.65
C PHE A 479 -12.49 41.42 53.58
N GLU A 480 -13.39 42.35 53.88
CA GLU A 480 -13.14 43.79 53.78
C GLU A 480 -13.65 44.52 55.02
N GLY A 481 -12.85 45.43 55.56
CA GLY A 481 -13.24 46.22 56.71
C GLY A 481 -12.55 47.57 56.75
N ASN A 482 -13.30 48.61 57.09
CA ASN A 482 -12.75 49.94 57.31
C ASN A 482 -12.01 50.00 58.66
N GLY A 483 -10.70 50.23 58.60
CA GLY A 483 -9.84 50.29 59.77
C GLY A 483 -10.15 51.44 60.73
N GLU A 484 -10.67 52.58 60.24
CA GLU A 484 -11.07 53.70 61.09
C GLU A 484 -12.33 53.36 61.89
N VAL A 485 -13.32 52.72 61.24
CA VAL A 485 -14.56 52.26 61.89
C VAL A 485 -14.25 51.21 62.95
N LEU A 486 -13.44 50.21 62.61
CA LEU A 486 -13.05 49.14 63.53
C LEU A 486 -12.20 49.66 64.71
N ALA A 487 -11.28 50.59 64.46
CA ALA A 487 -10.49 51.22 65.51
C ALA A 487 -11.34 52.12 66.42
N GLY A 488 -12.26 52.91 65.84
CA GLY A 488 -13.22 53.73 66.57
C GLY A 488 -14.14 52.90 67.48
N ALA A 489 -14.50 51.69 67.04
CA ALA A 489 -15.25 50.72 67.84
C ALA A 489 -14.38 49.93 68.85
N GLY A 490 -13.06 50.17 68.91
CA GLY A 490 -12.14 49.50 69.84
C GLY A 490 -11.85 48.04 69.50
N VAL A 491 -12.05 47.62 68.25
CA VAL A 491 -11.79 46.24 67.79
C VAL A 491 -10.29 46.00 67.63
N ARG A 492 -9.78 44.92 68.23
CA ARG A 492 -8.38 44.48 68.15
C ARG A 492 -8.16 43.39 67.11
N SER A 493 -9.17 42.56 66.86
CA SER A 493 -9.15 41.53 65.83
C SER A 493 -10.55 41.04 65.48
N VAL A 494 -10.73 40.58 64.24
CA VAL A 494 -11.94 39.87 63.81
C VAL A 494 -11.55 38.44 63.45
N LEU A 495 -12.25 37.46 64.01
CA LEU A 495 -12.16 36.05 63.62
C LEU A 495 -13.39 35.70 62.77
N ALA A 496 -13.17 35.41 61.49
CA ALA A 496 -14.16 34.81 60.61
C ALA A 496 -13.96 33.29 60.60
N ARG A 497 -14.97 32.55 61.05
CA ARG A 497 -15.02 31.09 60.98
C ARG A 497 -15.95 30.70 59.83
N LEU A 498 -15.39 30.02 58.84
CA LEU A 498 -16.08 29.52 57.65
C LEU A 498 -16.29 28.02 57.80
N GLU A 499 -17.51 27.55 57.54
CA GLU A 499 -17.90 26.15 57.67
C GLU A 499 -18.70 25.73 56.44
N TRP A 500 -18.29 24.65 55.77
CA TRP A 500 -19.01 24.14 54.59
C TRP A 500 -18.92 22.62 54.50
N ASP A 501 -19.87 22.00 53.80
CA ASP A 501 -19.78 20.59 53.48
C ASP A 501 -19.04 20.42 52.15
N PHE A 502 -17.93 19.68 52.16
CA PHE A 502 -17.23 19.31 50.94
C PHE A 502 -17.33 17.80 50.74
N LEU A 503 -18.29 17.38 49.92
CA LEU A 503 -18.53 15.98 49.55
C LEU A 503 -18.77 15.07 50.76
N GLY A 504 -19.63 15.51 51.69
CA GLY A 504 -20.02 14.77 52.89
C GLY A 504 -19.08 14.93 54.08
N GLU A 505 -18.09 15.81 54.00
CA GLU A 505 -17.21 16.18 55.12
C GLU A 505 -17.39 17.65 55.48
N GLN A 506 -17.63 17.90 56.78
CA GLN A 506 -17.64 19.26 57.31
C GLN A 506 -16.20 19.80 57.33
N ARG A 507 -16.00 20.88 56.58
CA ARG A 507 -14.78 21.68 56.54
C ARG A 507 -14.96 22.91 57.42
N THR A 508 -13.86 23.32 58.04
CA THR A 508 -13.82 24.56 58.82
C THR A 508 -12.52 25.27 58.54
N GLU A 509 -12.60 26.58 58.30
CA GLU A 509 -11.45 27.45 58.13
C GLU A 509 -11.61 28.71 58.98
N ASN A 510 -10.51 29.13 59.62
CA ASN A 510 -10.49 30.27 60.52
C ASN A 510 -9.59 31.36 59.95
N ILE A 511 -10.16 32.54 59.73
CA ILE A 511 -9.47 33.71 59.23
C ILE A 511 -9.42 34.76 60.33
N THR A 512 -8.23 35.22 60.69
CA THR A 512 -8.05 36.28 61.67
C THR A 512 -7.54 37.55 60.99
N LEU A 513 -8.29 38.65 61.12
CA LEU A 513 -7.94 39.99 60.64
C LEU A 513 -7.51 40.86 61.83
N ARG A 514 -6.45 41.64 61.68
CA ARG A 514 -5.86 42.48 62.76
C ARG A 514 -5.24 43.75 62.18
N PRO A 515 -5.17 44.86 62.95
CA PRO A 515 -4.47 46.07 62.50
C PRO A 515 -3.02 45.80 62.07
N PRO A 516 -2.52 46.47 61.02
CA PRO A 516 -3.24 47.40 60.14
C PRO A 516 -4.05 46.72 59.01
N GLY A 517 -4.01 45.38 58.90
CA GLY A 517 -4.63 44.60 57.82
C GLY A 517 -6.05 44.12 58.14
N TRP A 518 -7.04 44.85 57.63
CA TRP A 518 -8.47 44.50 57.76
C TRP A 518 -9.06 43.86 56.50
N SER A 519 -8.21 43.51 55.54
CA SER A 519 -8.60 42.79 54.34
C SER A 519 -7.81 41.50 54.16
N LYS A 520 -8.48 40.47 53.61
CA LYS A 520 -7.86 39.20 53.23
C LYS A 520 -8.72 38.50 52.19
N GLU A 521 -8.10 37.92 51.17
CA GLU A 521 -8.78 36.99 50.28
C GLU A 521 -8.57 35.55 50.77
N GLN A 522 -9.61 34.74 50.61
CA GLN A 522 -9.60 33.31 50.89
C GLN A 522 -10.28 32.57 49.75
N GLU A 523 -9.64 31.51 49.25
CA GLU A 523 -10.29 30.59 48.32
C GLU A 523 -10.90 29.41 49.07
N LEU A 524 -12.14 29.09 48.72
CA LEU A 524 -12.89 27.97 49.23
C LEU A 524 -13.13 26.99 48.10
N VAL A 525 -12.87 25.70 48.35
CA VAL A 525 -13.26 24.62 47.44
C VAL A 525 -14.63 24.12 47.90
N LEU A 526 -15.66 24.47 47.13
CA LEU A 526 -17.06 24.18 47.42
C LEU A 526 -17.56 23.06 46.48
N PRO A 527 -18.59 22.30 46.87
CA PRO A 527 -19.21 21.35 45.95
C PRO A 527 -19.97 22.11 44.84
N SER A 528 -19.93 21.59 43.60
CA SER A 528 -20.45 22.29 42.43
C SER A 528 -21.98 22.42 42.39
N ASP A 529 -22.69 21.54 43.09
CA ASP A 529 -24.16 21.51 43.14
C ASP A 529 -24.75 22.51 44.16
N ARG A 530 -24.03 22.78 45.25
CA ARG A 530 -24.40 23.75 46.29
C ARG A 530 -23.18 24.54 46.77
N PRO A 531 -22.75 25.56 46.01
CA PRO A 531 -21.54 26.31 46.33
C PRO A 531 -21.84 27.37 47.41
N THR A 532 -22.20 26.95 48.63
CA THR A 532 -22.48 27.84 49.76
C THR A 532 -21.60 27.50 50.95
N PHE A 533 -21.38 28.47 51.84
CA PHE A 533 -20.67 28.27 53.10
C PHE A 533 -21.38 29.01 54.24
N ARG A 534 -21.17 28.58 55.48
CA ARG A 534 -21.65 29.28 56.68
C ARG A 534 -20.54 30.09 57.29
N ILE A 535 -20.85 31.31 57.70
CA ILE A 535 -19.89 32.21 58.34
C ILE A 535 -20.35 32.61 59.74
N THR A 536 -19.40 32.61 60.67
CA THR A 536 -19.51 33.25 61.98
C THR A 536 -18.41 34.30 62.12
N LEU A 537 -18.79 35.56 62.39
CA LEU A 537 -17.85 36.64 62.69
C LEU A 537 -17.78 36.85 64.20
N THR A 538 -16.55 36.95 64.74
CA THR A 538 -16.29 37.25 66.15
C THR A 538 -15.33 38.42 66.26
N TRP A 539 -15.78 39.54 66.82
CA TRP A 539 -14.96 40.72 67.08
C TRP A 539 -14.41 40.65 68.50
N HIS A 540 -13.10 40.82 68.65
CA HIS A 540 -12.44 40.93 69.95
C HIS A 540 -12.08 42.39 70.21
N LEU A 541 -12.67 42.99 71.25
CA LEU A 541 -12.54 44.42 71.57
C LEU A 541 -11.53 44.65 72.71
N ALA A 542 -11.10 45.89 72.87
CA ALA A 542 -10.34 46.33 74.03
C ALA A 542 -11.10 46.05 75.35
N GLY A 543 -10.37 45.74 76.42
CA GLY A 543 -10.96 45.38 77.71
C GLY A 543 -11.51 43.95 77.81
N GLY A 544 -11.23 43.07 76.84
CA GLY A 544 -11.58 41.64 76.90
C GLY A 544 -13.00 41.29 76.47
N ARG A 545 -13.75 42.26 75.92
CA ARG A 545 -15.12 42.06 75.41
C ARG A 545 -15.12 41.40 74.04
N THR A 546 -16.16 40.61 73.75
CA THR A 546 -16.35 39.98 72.42
C THR A 546 -17.75 40.21 71.90
N LEU A 547 -17.88 40.52 70.61
CA LEU A 547 -19.14 40.52 69.88
C LEU A 547 -19.15 39.38 68.86
N ARG A 548 -20.33 38.83 68.54
CA ARG A 548 -20.48 37.70 67.61
C ARG A 548 -21.68 37.90 66.70
N SER A 549 -21.56 37.51 65.42
CA SER A 549 -22.65 37.45 64.44
C SER A 549 -22.62 36.11 63.70
N GLY A 550 -23.79 35.55 63.42
CA GLY A 550 -23.96 34.24 62.77
C GLY A 550 -24.10 33.04 63.73
N PRO A 551 -24.14 31.80 63.20
CA PRO A 551 -23.83 31.43 61.82
C PRO A 551 -24.91 31.87 60.82
N ARG A 552 -24.50 32.41 59.67
CA ARG A 552 -25.39 32.67 58.52
C ARG A 552 -24.85 31.97 57.29
N GLU A 553 -25.73 31.53 56.40
CA GLU A 553 -25.36 30.99 55.10
C GLU A 553 -25.02 32.14 54.16
N GLU A 554 -23.91 32.01 53.44
CA GLU A 554 -23.41 33.01 52.50
C GLU A 554 -23.17 32.38 51.13
N GLU A 555 -23.56 33.17 50.13
CA GLU A 555 -23.28 32.92 48.73
C GLU A 555 -22.37 34.00 48.12
N GLY A 556 -22.23 35.15 48.81
CA GLY A 556 -21.48 36.30 48.32
C GLY A 556 -19.97 36.09 48.24
N GLU A 557 -19.33 36.89 47.39
CA GLU A 557 -17.86 36.93 47.23
C GLU A 557 -17.18 37.92 48.17
N ILE A 558 -17.95 38.82 48.82
CA ILE A 558 -17.43 39.85 49.73
C ILE A 558 -18.10 39.71 51.08
N VAL A 559 -17.31 39.73 52.14
CA VAL A 559 -17.75 39.75 53.54
C VAL A 559 -17.24 41.01 54.20
N TYR A 560 -18.15 41.93 54.52
CA TYR A 560 -17.85 43.11 55.32
C TYR A 560 -17.66 42.71 56.79
N VAL A 561 -16.52 43.11 57.37
CA VAL A 561 -16.15 42.81 58.76
C VAL A 561 -16.23 44.02 59.68
N ASP A 562 -16.60 45.19 59.18
CA ASP A 562 -16.79 46.44 59.91
C ASP A 562 -18.26 46.71 60.32
N GLU A 563 -19.18 45.83 59.94
CA GLU A 563 -20.58 45.85 60.38
C GLU A 563 -20.74 45.11 61.72
N LEU A 564 -20.55 45.83 62.83
CA LEU A 564 -20.75 45.27 64.18
C LEU A 564 -22.25 45.13 64.51
N PRO A 565 -22.68 44.05 65.19
CA PRO A 565 -24.06 43.90 65.63
C PRO A 565 -24.42 44.94 66.70
N GLU A 566 -25.65 45.47 66.65
CA GLU A 566 -26.18 46.35 67.69
C GLU A 566 -26.32 45.59 69.02
N ALA A 567 -26.18 46.30 70.15
CA ALA A 567 -26.05 45.71 71.48
C ALA A 567 -27.25 44.86 71.97
N SER A 568 -28.34 44.75 71.20
CA SER A 568 -29.52 43.94 71.52
C SER A 568 -29.46 42.49 71.04
N ASP A 569 -28.50 42.08 70.21
CA ASP A 569 -28.43 40.73 69.63
C ASP A 569 -27.39 39.80 70.28
N THR A 570 -27.02 40.05 71.54
CA THR A 570 -26.19 39.10 72.30
C THR A 570 -27.07 37.98 72.88
N PRO A 571 -26.92 36.70 72.51
CA PRO A 571 -27.60 35.64 73.22
C PRO A 571 -27.07 35.58 74.66
N ALA A 572 -27.99 35.63 75.62
CA ALA A 572 -27.68 35.63 77.04
C ALA A 572 -26.80 34.43 77.43
N ALA A 573 -25.76 34.69 78.21
CA ALA A 573 -24.91 33.65 78.78
C ALA A 573 -25.73 32.69 79.65
N PRO A 574 -25.44 31.38 79.67
CA PRO A 574 -26.13 30.43 80.53
C PRO A 574 -25.86 30.74 82.00
N ALA A 575 -26.94 30.89 82.78
CA ALA A 575 -26.87 31.08 84.22
C ALA A 575 -26.11 29.93 84.88
N THR A 576 -25.02 30.26 85.54
CA THR A 576 -24.28 29.35 86.42
C THR A 576 -25.12 29.08 87.65
N GLY A 577 -25.56 27.82 87.80
CA GLY A 577 -26.24 27.34 89.00
C GLY A 577 -25.31 27.40 90.21
N GLY A 578 -25.69 28.25 91.19
CA GLY A 578 -25.11 28.25 92.52
C GLY A 578 -25.69 27.11 93.35
N ARG A 579 -24.80 26.26 93.89
CA ARG A 579 -25.06 25.38 95.02
C ARG A 579 -25.08 26.20 96.31
N SER A 580 -26.17 26.09 97.07
CA SER A 580 -26.17 25.90 98.54
C SER A 580 -27.56 25.47 98.97
#